data_AF-A0A947N3Z1-F1
#
_entry.id   AF-A0A947N3Z1-F1
#
_cell.length_a   1.000
_cell.length_b   1.000
_cell.length_c   1.000
_cell.angle_alpha   90.00
_cell.angle_beta   90.00
_cell.angle_gamma   90.00
#
_symmetry.space_group_name_H-M   'P 1'
#
loop_
_entity.id
_entity.type
_entity.pdbx_description
1 polymer ?
#
loop_
_entity_poly.entity_id
_entity_poly.type
_entity_poly.pdbx_seq_one_letter_code
_entity_poly.pdbx_strand_id
1 'polypeptide(L)'
;MEFEPLLGIWTSAVQVHPYQLVPVVRALQMPRVSLLLADGVGLGKTIQSGLILQELILRRKIRRVLILCPALLQRQWKREMSLKFNLEFDIIDSESTFEIRRRLGIDTNPWKAFPRIITSMDYLRMPDVLQQFVQASGIDTASASSNGHDAPAAPWDLLVVDECHNFAPQNSRRASQRHQMLREIRFLFEHRLFLSATPHNGKTVSFTGLLELLDPVRFQIHAQMSDHDRVNLEEVKVRRLKEDIKKYTLRPPFSDFLDPKEIAVDLTSAEVELFTAMREYRKHGQAYLESSGNAQERWMGHFVFSVLTKRLLSGSFAFARTWWRHYITCLMRSTMLSSIIAGWKIRLAA
;
A
#
# COMPACT_ATOMS: atom_id res chain seq x y z
N MET A 1 -3.22 24.05 29.35
CA MET A 1 -3.65 23.69 27.98
C MET A 1 -5.11 23.32 28.10
N GLU A 2 -6.02 24.23 27.75
CA GLU A 2 -7.46 23.95 27.79
C GLU A 2 -7.74 22.80 26.83
N PHE A 3 -8.39 21.74 27.32
CA PHE A 3 -8.84 20.65 26.46
C PHE A 3 -9.99 21.17 25.61
N GLU A 4 -9.69 21.63 24.40
CA GLU A 4 -10.74 21.91 23.43
C GLU A 4 -11.53 20.62 23.16
N PRO A 5 -12.87 20.66 23.21
CA PRO A 5 -13.70 19.50 23.00
C PRO A 5 -13.51 18.94 21.57
N LEU A 6 -13.53 17.61 21.44
CA LEU A 6 -13.49 16.94 20.14
C LEU A 6 -14.84 17.12 19.43
N LEU A 7 -14.81 17.72 18.24
CA LEU A 7 -16.02 18.09 17.48
C LEU A 7 -16.48 16.96 16.54
N GLY A 8 -15.55 16.19 15.98
CA GLY A 8 -15.80 15.13 15.01
C GLY A 8 -16.61 13.97 15.60
N ILE A 9 -16.47 13.70 16.90
CA ILE A 9 -17.20 12.61 17.55
C ILE A 9 -18.72 12.82 17.42
N TRP A 10 -19.19 14.05 17.66
CA TRP A 10 -20.62 14.39 17.68
C TRP A 10 -21.25 14.44 16.28
N THR A 11 -20.43 14.61 15.25
CA THR A 11 -20.88 14.80 13.86
C THR A 11 -20.65 13.55 13.01
N SER A 12 -19.94 12.54 13.52
CA SER A 12 -19.77 11.25 12.86
C SER A 12 -20.93 10.30 13.14
N ALA A 13 -21.33 9.50 12.15
CA ALA A 13 -22.28 8.40 12.30
C ALA A 13 -21.56 7.10 12.72
N VAL A 14 -20.70 7.19 13.74
CA VAL A 14 -19.88 6.08 14.21
C VAL A 14 -19.99 5.92 15.72
N GLN A 15 -20.16 4.68 16.18
CA GLN A 15 -19.93 4.36 17.59
C GLN A 15 -18.42 4.31 17.84
N VAL A 16 -17.89 5.40 18.39
CA VAL A 16 -16.45 5.54 18.63
C VAL A 16 -16.04 4.78 19.89
N HIS A 17 -15.00 3.96 19.80
CA HIS A 17 -14.39 3.33 20.96
C HIS A 17 -13.28 4.22 21.56
N PRO A 18 -13.07 4.21 22.89
CA PRO A 18 -12.08 5.09 23.54
C PRO A 18 -10.67 5.00 22.94
N TYR A 19 -10.21 3.79 22.58
CA TYR A 19 -8.90 3.62 21.95
C TYR A 19 -8.82 4.33 20.58
N GLN A 20 -9.92 4.49 19.85
CA GLN A 20 -9.92 5.18 18.55
C GLN A 20 -9.68 6.70 18.68
N LEU A 21 -9.81 7.28 19.88
CA LEU A 21 -9.60 8.71 20.12
C LEU A 21 -8.13 9.08 20.34
N VAL A 22 -7.30 8.16 20.83
CA VAL A 22 -5.86 8.38 21.05
C VAL A 22 -5.16 8.97 19.81
N PRO A 23 -5.30 8.41 18.59
CA PRO A 23 -4.68 8.99 17.40
C PRO A 23 -5.26 10.36 17.01
N VAL A 24 -6.53 10.62 17.30
CA VAL A 24 -7.18 11.92 17.06
C VAL A 24 -6.54 13.00 17.94
N VAL A 25 -6.44 12.73 19.24
CA VAL A 25 -5.79 13.64 20.20
C VAL A 25 -4.34 13.88 19.82
N ARG A 26 -3.60 12.81 19.48
CA ARG A 26 -2.19 12.92 19.07
C ARG A 26 -2.03 13.76 17.80
N ALA A 27 -2.89 13.57 16.80
CA ALA A 27 -2.87 14.38 15.59
C ALA A 27 -3.13 15.87 15.89
N LEU A 28 -4.07 16.19 16.78
CA LEU A 28 -4.38 17.59 17.13
C LEU A 28 -3.26 18.31 17.89
N GLN A 29 -2.46 17.58 18.64
CA GLN A 29 -1.30 18.11 19.37
C GLN A 29 -0.11 18.40 18.46
N MET A 30 -0.10 17.86 17.24
CA MET A 30 0.97 18.10 16.27
C MET A 30 0.75 19.43 15.55
N PRO A 31 1.77 20.30 15.43
CA PRO A 31 1.69 21.50 14.60
C PRO A 31 1.39 21.16 13.13
N ARG A 32 2.08 20.13 12.62
CA ARG A 32 1.81 19.47 11.35
C ARG A 32 1.63 17.99 11.59
N VAL A 33 0.47 17.45 11.24
CA VAL A 33 0.19 16.02 11.44
C VAL A 33 1.15 15.20 10.60
N SER A 34 1.98 14.42 11.29
CA SER A 34 2.90 13.45 10.70
C SER A 34 2.80 12.19 11.55
N LEU A 35 1.82 11.35 11.22
CA LEU A 35 1.35 10.27 12.10
C LEU A 35 1.31 8.92 11.37
N LEU A 36 1.88 7.90 11.99
CA LEU A 36 1.82 6.51 11.58
C LEU A 36 0.82 5.74 12.47
N LEU A 37 -0.34 5.40 11.89
CA LEU A 37 -1.32 4.49 12.49
C LEU A 37 -0.94 3.05 12.18
N ALA A 38 -0.20 2.47 13.12
CA ALA A 38 0.33 1.12 13.10
C ALA A 38 -0.52 0.11 13.92
N ASP A 39 -1.77 0.46 14.22
CA ASP A 39 -2.73 -0.39 14.93
C ASP A 39 -3.00 -1.71 14.19
N GLY A 40 -3.21 -2.79 14.95
CA GLY A 40 -3.53 -4.13 14.45
C GLY A 40 -4.74 -4.17 13.50
N VAL A 41 -4.85 -5.27 12.75
CA VAL A 41 -5.97 -5.50 11.82
C VAL A 41 -7.30 -5.51 12.59
N GLY A 42 -8.30 -4.82 12.07
CA GLY A 42 -9.63 -4.75 12.66
C GLY A 42 -9.81 -3.74 13.81
N LEU A 43 -8.79 -2.94 14.15
CA LEU A 43 -8.93 -1.85 15.12
C LEU A 43 -9.60 -0.58 14.54
N GLY A 44 -9.97 -0.61 13.26
CA GLY A 44 -10.66 0.49 12.60
C GLY A 44 -9.74 1.66 12.26
N LYS A 45 -8.57 1.41 11.66
CA LYS A 45 -7.67 2.47 11.15
C LYS A 45 -8.40 3.45 10.23
N THR A 46 -9.28 2.95 9.34
CA THR A 46 -10.12 3.80 8.47
C THR A 46 -11.04 4.73 9.27
N ILE A 47 -11.64 4.24 10.36
CA ILE A 47 -12.44 5.06 11.27
C ILE A 47 -11.58 6.11 11.96
N GLN A 48 -10.43 5.72 12.49
CA GLN A 48 -9.50 6.63 13.16
C GLN A 48 -9.04 7.76 12.20
N SER A 49 -8.71 7.41 10.96
CA SER A 49 -8.37 8.38 9.92
C SER A 49 -9.53 9.30 9.57
N GLY A 50 -10.75 8.76 9.48
CA GLY A 50 -11.96 9.55 9.26
C GLY A 50 -12.23 10.55 10.39
N LEU A 51 -12.02 10.13 11.65
CA LEU A 51 -12.13 11.03 12.81
C LEU A 51 -11.07 12.14 12.74
N ILE A 52 -9.82 11.82 12.41
CA ILE A 52 -8.76 12.82 12.22
C ILE A 52 -9.14 13.80 11.08
N LEU A 53 -9.56 13.28 9.94
CA LEU A 53 -10.00 14.06 8.78
C LEU A 53 -11.13 15.02 9.16
N GLN A 54 -12.19 14.51 9.79
CA GLN A 54 -13.35 15.29 10.17
C GLN A 54 -12.97 16.39 11.17
N GLU A 55 -12.17 16.06 12.19
CA GLU A 55 -11.74 17.02 13.19
C GLU A 55 -10.89 18.16 12.58
N LEU A 56 -9.95 17.81 11.69
CA LEU A 56 -9.12 18.81 11.00
C LEU A 56 -9.95 19.69 10.04
N ILE A 57 -10.96 19.11 9.36
CA ILE A 57 -11.89 19.87 8.49
C ILE A 57 -12.75 20.82 9.31
N LEU A 58 -13.34 20.35 10.41
CA LEU A 58 -14.18 21.18 11.30
C LEU A 58 -13.40 22.35 11.89
N ARG A 59 -12.11 22.14 12.17
CA ARG A 59 -11.18 23.17 12.64
C ARG A 59 -10.60 24.05 11.53
N ARG A 60 -11.05 23.85 10.27
CA ARG A 60 -10.58 24.55 9.08
C ARG A 60 -9.07 24.47 8.84
N LYS A 61 -8.43 23.41 9.35
CA LYS A 61 -6.99 23.14 9.13
C LYS A 61 -6.74 22.50 7.77
N ILE A 62 -7.71 21.76 7.23
CA ILE A 62 -7.58 21.08 5.94
C ILE A 62 -8.83 21.25 5.08
N ARG A 63 -8.63 21.29 3.76
CA ARG A 63 -9.66 21.31 2.71
C ARG A 63 -9.30 20.36 1.56
N ARG A 64 -8.06 20.40 1.09
CA ARG A 64 -7.52 19.59 0.00
C ARG A 64 -6.88 18.31 0.53
N VAL A 65 -7.48 17.16 0.21
CA VAL A 65 -7.06 15.86 0.75
C VAL A 65 -6.86 14.86 -0.37
N LEU A 66 -5.74 14.13 -0.32
CA LEU A 66 -5.50 12.95 -1.15
C LEU A 66 -5.44 11.69 -0.29
N ILE A 67 -6.26 10.69 -0.62
CA ILE A 67 -6.17 9.34 -0.07
C ILE A 67 -5.57 8.43 -1.13
N LEU A 68 -4.38 7.91 -0.85
CA LEU A 68 -3.68 6.89 -1.62
C LEU A 68 -3.94 5.53 -0.98
N CYS A 69 -4.54 4.60 -1.73
CA CYS A 69 -4.83 3.26 -1.23
C CYS A 69 -4.67 2.18 -2.31
N PRO A 70 -4.71 0.87 -1.99
CA PRO A 70 -4.86 -0.17 -2.99
C PRO A 70 -6.15 0.04 -3.81
N ALA A 71 -6.11 -0.28 -5.11
CA ALA A 71 -7.26 -0.06 -6.01
C ALA A 71 -8.57 -0.71 -5.50
N LEU A 72 -8.46 -1.90 -4.89
CA LEU A 72 -9.59 -2.63 -4.32
C LEU A 72 -10.25 -1.92 -3.12
N LEU A 73 -9.54 -1.02 -2.44
CA LEU A 73 -10.04 -0.31 -1.26
C LEU A 73 -10.64 1.06 -1.58
N GLN A 74 -10.52 1.57 -2.81
CA GLN A 74 -10.97 2.93 -3.17
C GLN A 74 -12.48 3.13 -2.92
N ARG A 75 -13.31 2.16 -3.35
CA ARG A 75 -14.77 2.20 -3.15
C ARG A 75 -15.15 2.07 -1.68
N GLN A 76 -14.40 1.26 -0.91
CA GLN A 76 -14.59 1.14 0.52
C GLN A 76 -14.29 2.47 1.22
N TRP A 77 -13.16 3.11 0.91
CA TRP A 77 -12.80 4.43 1.43
C TRP A 77 -13.88 5.46 1.12
N LYS A 78 -14.33 5.57 -0.14
CA LYS A 78 -15.39 6.50 -0.53
C LYS A 78 -16.68 6.26 0.26
N ARG A 79 -17.11 5.00 0.36
CA ARG A 79 -18.32 4.63 1.11
C ARG A 79 -18.19 4.95 2.60
N GLU A 80 -17.06 4.63 3.22
CA GLU A 80 -16.84 4.92 4.63
C GLU A 80 -16.79 6.42 4.92
N MET A 81 -16.09 7.21 4.10
CA MET A 81 -16.03 8.67 4.25
C MET A 81 -17.41 9.32 4.09
N SER A 82 -18.19 8.90 3.09
CA SER A 82 -19.54 9.44 2.86
C SER A 82 -20.50 9.02 3.97
N LEU A 83 -20.68 7.71 4.22
CA LEU A 83 -21.70 7.22 5.15
C LEU A 83 -21.41 7.55 6.62
N LYS A 84 -20.14 7.54 7.03
CA LYS A 84 -19.77 7.66 8.44
C LYS A 84 -19.37 9.07 8.84
N PHE A 85 -18.84 9.85 7.89
CA PHE A 85 -18.26 11.17 8.17
C PHE A 85 -18.89 12.29 7.34
N ASN A 86 -19.85 11.99 6.45
CA ASN A 86 -20.44 12.95 5.52
C ASN A 86 -19.38 13.70 4.69
N LEU A 87 -18.30 13.00 4.34
CA LEU A 87 -17.21 13.52 3.54
C LEU A 87 -17.27 12.90 2.14
N GLU A 88 -17.68 13.71 1.18
CA GLU A 88 -17.66 13.32 -0.22
C GLU A 88 -16.23 13.33 -0.77
N PHE A 89 -15.85 12.21 -1.39
CA PHE A 89 -14.57 12.01 -2.06
C PHE A 89 -14.81 11.51 -3.49
N ASP A 90 -13.99 11.99 -4.41
CA ASP A 90 -14.03 11.59 -5.81
C ASP A 90 -12.90 10.62 -6.11
N ILE A 91 -13.25 9.51 -6.80
CA ILE A 91 -12.27 8.52 -7.21
C ILE A 91 -11.66 8.98 -8.53
N ILE A 92 -10.33 9.11 -8.56
CA ILE A 92 -9.58 9.46 -9.77
C ILE A 92 -8.81 8.22 -10.20
N ASP A 93 -9.23 7.64 -11.32
CA ASP A 93 -8.58 6.54 -12.03
C ASP A 93 -8.69 6.77 -13.55
N SER A 94 -8.28 5.79 -14.36
CA SER A 94 -8.34 5.89 -15.81
C SER A 94 -9.76 6.11 -16.36
N GLU A 95 -10.75 5.45 -15.78
CA GLU A 95 -12.14 5.50 -16.23
C GLU A 95 -12.77 6.84 -15.85
N SER A 96 -12.65 7.25 -14.59
CA SER A 96 -13.22 8.53 -14.14
C SER A 96 -12.53 9.73 -14.77
N THR A 97 -11.22 9.65 -15.03
CA THR A 97 -10.50 10.71 -15.76
C THR A 97 -11.06 10.89 -17.18
N PHE A 98 -11.37 9.79 -17.87
CA PHE A 98 -12.01 9.84 -19.18
C PHE A 98 -13.40 10.49 -19.11
N GLU A 99 -14.22 10.11 -18.12
CA GLU A 99 -15.54 10.70 -17.91
C GLU A 99 -15.49 12.21 -17.59
N ILE A 100 -14.57 12.63 -16.71
CA ILE A 100 -14.36 14.02 -16.34
C ILE A 100 -14.00 14.85 -17.57
N ARG A 101 -13.06 14.37 -18.39
CA ARG A 101 -12.64 15.06 -19.62
C ARG A 101 -13.77 15.14 -20.64
N ARG A 102 -14.59 14.09 -20.75
CA ARG A 102 -15.76 14.09 -21.63
C ARG A 102 -16.81 15.11 -21.17
N ARG A 103 -16.99 15.29 -19.87
CA ARG A 103 -18.01 16.21 -19.30
C ARG A 103 -17.56 17.66 -19.23
N LEU A 104 -16.31 17.91 -18.86
CA LEU A 104 -15.79 19.25 -18.52
C LEU A 104 -14.82 19.82 -19.57
N GLY A 105 -14.40 19.00 -20.55
CA GLY A 105 -13.47 19.39 -21.61
C GLY A 105 -12.14 18.64 -21.52
N ILE A 106 -11.50 18.40 -22.68
CA ILE A 106 -10.33 17.51 -22.80
C ILE A 106 -9.12 17.99 -22.00
N ASP A 107 -9.00 19.31 -21.83
CA ASP A 107 -7.91 19.97 -21.09
C ASP A 107 -8.17 20.05 -19.58
N THR A 108 -9.32 19.55 -19.10
CA THR A 108 -9.63 19.54 -17.67
C THR A 108 -8.69 18.60 -16.93
N ASN A 109 -7.90 19.17 -16.01
CA ASN A 109 -7.07 18.37 -15.13
C ASN A 109 -7.90 17.81 -13.96
N PRO A 110 -8.07 16.48 -13.86
CA PRO A 110 -8.94 15.85 -12.86
C PRO A 110 -8.47 16.13 -11.42
N TRP A 111 -7.18 16.37 -11.21
CA TRP A 111 -6.58 16.66 -9.90
C TRP A 111 -6.88 18.08 -9.38
N LYS A 112 -7.31 19.00 -10.26
CA LYS A 112 -7.76 20.35 -9.88
C LYS A 112 -9.26 20.42 -9.64
N ALA A 113 -10.04 19.51 -10.24
CA ALA A 113 -11.50 19.55 -10.23
C ALA A 113 -12.11 19.34 -8.84
N PHE A 114 -11.48 18.51 -8.00
CA PHE A 114 -12.03 18.10 -6.71
C PHE A 114 -11.08 18.40 -5.55
N PRO A 115 -11.61 18.88 -4.40
CA PRO A 115 -10.79 19.11 -3.22
C PRO A 115 -10.41 17.81 -2.50
N ARG A 116 -11.18 16.74 -2.64
CA ARG A 116 -11.02 15.50 -1.87
C ARG A 116 -11.00 14.32 -2.82
N ILE A 117 -9.83 13.72 -2.95
CA ILE A 117 -9.56 12.71 -3.98
C ILE A 117 -9.14 11.39 -3.34
N ILE A 118 -9.65 10.28 -3.88
CA ILE A 118 -9.15 8.93 -3.63
C ILE A 118 -8.53 8.42 -4.93
N THR A 119 -7.28 7.97 -4.88
CA THR A 119 -6.64 7.34 -6.04
C THR A 119 -5.85 6.10 -5.63
N SER A 120 -5.60 5.22 -6.59
CA SER A 120 -4.82 4.02 -6.33
C SER A 120 -3.32 4.32 -6.40
N MET A 121 -2.56 3.65 -5.53
CA MET A 121 -1.09 3.73 -5.56
C MET A 121 -0.46 3.24 -6.87
N ASP A 122 -1.20 2.46 -7.67
CA ASP A 122 -0.74 1.95 -8.95
C ASP A 122 -1.07 2.89 -10.12
N TYR A 123 -2.18 3.62 -10.03
CA TYR A 123 -2.57 4.61 -11.03
C TYR A 123 -1.69 5.85 -10.94
N LEU A 124 -1.55 6.45 -9.75
CA LEU A 124 -0.74 7.68 -9.57
C LEU A 124 0.76 7.47 -9.87
N ARG A 125 1.24 6.23 -9.78
CA ARG A 125 2.61 5.84 -10.08
C ARG A 125 2.94 5.86 -11.58
N MET A 126 1.95 5.86 -12.46
CA MET A 126 2.18 5.89 -13.90
C MET A 126 2.84 7.23 -14.28
N PRO A 127 3.93 7.26 -15.07
CA PRO A 127 4.69 8.48 -15.34
C PRO A 127 3.84 9.66 -15.83
N ASP A 128 2.98 9.43 -16.82
CA ASP A 128 2.13 10.47 -17.38
C ASP A 128 1.11 11.01 -16.37
N VAL A 129 0.60 10.13 -15.50
CA VAL A 129 -0.37 10.48 -14.46
C VAL A 129 0.30 11.26 -13.34
N LEU A 130 1.50 10.82 -12.92
CA LEU A 130 2.32 11.51 -11.93
C LEU A 130 2.67 12.92 -12.39
N GLN A 131 3.13 13.07 -13.63
CA GLN A 131 3.47 14.36 -14.20
C GLN A 131 2.24 15.30 -14.23
N GLN A 132 1.08 14.79 -14.63
CA GLN A 132 -0.17 15.56 -14.60
C GLN A 132 -0.58 15.98 -13.18
N PHE A 133 -0.37 15.13 -12.17
CA PHE A 133 -0.64 15.43 -10.77
C PHE A 133 0.31 16.49 -10.22
N VAL A 134 1.61 16.38 -10.53
CA VAL A 134 2.64 17.35 -10.12
C VAL A 134 2.38 18.71 -10.74
N GLN A 135 2.11 18.76 -12.05
CA GLN A 135 1.72 20.00 -12.75
C GLN A 135 0.41 20.58 -12.20
N ALA A 136 -0.57 19.72 -11.90
CA ALA A 136 -1.82 20.16 -11.29
C ALA A 136 -1.62 20.84 -9.93
N SER A 137 -0.60 20.40 -9.20
CA SER A 137 -0.26 20.88 -7.87
C SER A 137 0.54 22.18 -7.89
N GLY A 138 0.70 22.83 -9.06
CA GLY A 138 1.31 24.15 -9.16
C GLY A 138 2.82 24.16 -9.02
N ILE A 139 3.49 23.00 -9.16
CA ILE A 139 4.93 22.98 -9.38
C ILE A 139 5.19 23.33 -10.85
N ASP A 140 4.97 24.60 -11.19
CA ASP A 140 5.66 25.18 -12.33
C ASP A 140 7.04 25.61 -11.81
N THR A 141 8.08 24.98 -12.33
CA THR A 141 9.50 25.20 -12.05
C THR A 141 9.98 26.65 -12.30
N ALA A 142 9.08 27.57 -12.62
CA ALA A 142 9.34 28.98 -12.92
C ALA A 142 8.93 29.96 -11.79
N SER A 143 8.16 29.54 -10.77
CA SER A 143 7.69 30.46 -9.71
C SER A 143 8.57 30.48 -8.45
N ALA A 144 9.70 29.79 -8.47
CA ALA A 144 10.69 29.83 -7.38
C ALA A 144 11.49 31.16 -7.31
N SER A 145 11.19 32.14 -8.18
CA SER A 145 12.02 33.34 -8.39
C SER A 145 11.32 34.68 -8.21
N SER A 146 10.12 34.77 -7.61
CA SER A 146 9.55 36.08 -7.24
C SER A 146 9.06 36.13 -5.79
N ASN A 147 9.85 36.84 -4.98
CA ASN A 147 9.49 37.57 -3.76
C ASN A 147 9.32 36.76 -2.44
N GLY A 148 10.44 36.28 -1.91
CA GLY A 148 11.03 36.75 -0.64
C GLY A 148 10.31 36.65 0.72
N HIS A 149 8.98 36.54 0.84
CA HIS A 149 8.32 36.62 2.16
C HIS A 149 7.13 35.69 2.44
N ASP A 150 6.58 35.01 1.44
CA ASP A 150 5.58 33.96 1.67
C ASP A 150 6.15 32.62 1.25
N ALA A 151 6.41 31.73 2.22
CA ALA A 151 6.69 30.34 1.90
C ALA A 151 5.47 29.81 1.10
N PRO A 152 5.65 29.24 -0.11
CA PRO A 152 4.52 28.75 -0.87
C PRO A 152 3.78 27.71 -0.04
N ALA A 153 2.52 28.00 0.30
CA ALA A 153 1.66 27.06 1.00
C ALA A 153 1.61 25.75 0.21
N ALA A 154 1.64 24.62 0.91
CA ALA A 154 1.57 23.32 0.24
C ALA A 154 0.28 23.24 -0.60
N PRO A 155 0.32 22.77 -1.86
CA PRO A 155 -0.86 22.73 -2.73
C PRO A 155 -1.93 21.74 -2.27
N TRP A 156 -1.57 20.83 -1.38
CA TRP A 156 -2.46 19.91 -0.70
C TRP A 156 -2.25 19.99 0.81
N ASP A 157 -3.34 19.84 1.56
CA ASP A 157 -3.29 19.99 3.01
C ASP A 157 -2.94 18.65 3.68
N LEU A 158 -3.58 17.55 3.26
CA LEU A 158 -3.38 16.23 3.89
C LEU A 158 -3.23 15.10 2.86
N LEU A 159 -2.17 14.31 3.05
CA LEU A 159 -1.98 13.01 2.42
C LEU A 159 -2.31 11.88 3.40
N VAL A 160 -3.23 11.00 3.01
CA VAL A 160 -3.47 9.72 3.69
C VAL A 160 -2.91 8.60 2.83
N VAL A 161 -2.01 7.77 3.36
CA VAL A 161 -1.47 6.61 2.65
C VAL A 161 -1.89 5.33 3.37
N ASP A 162 -2.83 4.61 2.77
CA ASP A 162 -3.25 3.31 3.22
C ASP A 162 -2.32 2.20 2.73
N GLU A 163 -2.16 1.16 3.55
CA GLU A 163 -1.16 0.11 3.39
C GLU A 163 0.24 0.66 3.03
N CYS A 164 0.70 1.64 3.81
CA CYS A 164 1.91 2.41 3.55
C CYS A 164 3.19 1.55 3.45
N HIS A 165 3.16 0.32 3.98
CA HIS A 165 4.26 -0.65 3.85
C HIS A 165 4.60 -0.97 2.39
N ASN A 166 3.67 -0.75 1.45
CA ASN A 166 3.92 -0.91 -0.01
C ASN A 166 4.92 0.10 -0.59
N PHE A 167 5.22 1.17 0.14
CA PHE A 167 6.13 2.24 -0.26
C PHE A 167 7.52 2.13 0.38
N ALA A 168 7.69 1.22 1.34
CA ALA A 168 8.97 1.00 1.99
C ALA A 168 10.04 0.62 0.95
N PRO A 169 11.26 1.20 1.02
CA PRO A 169 12.33 0.83 0.12
C PRO A 169 12.68 -0.66 0.30
N GLN A 170 12.82 -1.35 -0.83
CA GLN A 170 13.32 -2.72 -0.86
C GLN A 170 14.85 -2.68 -0.97
N ASN A 171 15.55 -3.72 -0.48
CA ASN A 171 17.02 -3.83 -0.47
C ASN A 171 17.68 -3.84 -1.87
N SER A 172 16.93 -3.59 -2.94
CA SER A 172 17.41 -3.51 -4.30
C SER A 172 18.12 -2.17 -4.53
N ARG A 173 19.23 -2.13 -5.28
CA ARG A 173 19.90 -0.89 -5.71
C ARG A 173 18.97 0.13 -6.40
N ARG A 174 17.76 -0.29 -6.81
CA ARG A 174 16.73 0.53 -7.43
C ARG A 174 15.48 0.53 -6.56
N ALA A 175 15.09 1.71 -6.09
CA ALA A 175 13.83 1.92 -5.39
C ALA A 175 12.63 1.52 -6.27
N SER A 176 11.54 1.03 -5.65
CA SER A 176 10.32 0.72 -6.39
C SER A 176 9.71 2.00 -6.99
N GLN A 177 8.97 1.86 -8.09
CA GLN A 177 8.28 3.00 -8.70
C GLN A 177 7.27 3.64 -7.72
N ARG A 178 6.65 2.84 -6.83
CA ARG A 178 5.78 3.36 -5.76
C ARG A 178 6.56 4.23 -4.77
N HIS A 179 7.71 3.76 -4.30
CA HIS A 179 8.58 4.52 -3.41
C HIS A 179 9.02 5.84 -4.05
N GLN A 180 9.47 5.80 -5.31
CA GLN A 180 9.90 6.99 -6.04
C GLN A 180 8.77 8.02 -6.18
N MET A 181 7.57 7.57 -6.57
CA MET A 181 6.40 8.43 -6.66
C MET A 181 6.08 9.09 -5.32
N LEU A 182 6.01 8.32 -4.22
CA LEU A 182 5.69 8.90 -2.91
C LEU A 182 6.79 9.85 -2.41
N ARG A 183 8.06 9.51 -2.68
CA ARG A 183 9.20 10.39 -2.40
C ARG A 183 9.03 11.72 -3.14
N GLU A 184 8.66 11.72 -4.41
CA GLU A 184 8.45 12.95 -5.18
C GLU A 184 7.30 13.80 -4.63
N ILE A 185 6.12 13.19 -4.42
CA ILE A 185 4.93 13.96 -4.07
C ILE A 185 4.83 14.36 -2.60
N ARG A 186 5.60 13.75 -1.69
CA ARG A 186 5.42 13.97 -0.23
C ARG A 186 5.53 15.44 0.15
N PHE A 187 6.37 16.21 -0.53
CA PHE A 187 6.58 17.64 -0.27
C PHE A 187 5.40 18.54 -0.68
N LEU A 188 4.42 18.00 -1.42
CA LEU A 188 3.22 18.71 -1.84
C LEU A 188 2.15 18.78 -0.76
N PHE A 189 2.39 18.13 0.37
CA PHE A 189 1.45 17.99 1.47
C PHE A 189 2.01 18.57 2.76
N GLU A 190 1.20 19.39 3.44
CA GLU A 190 1.54 19.90 4.77
C GLU A 190 1.43 18.82 5.85
N HIS A 191 0.39 18.00 5.77
CA HIS A 191 0.12 16.90 6.70
C HIS A 191 0.21 15.55 6.01
N ARG A 192 0.67 14.53 6.75
CA ARG A 192 0.80 13.14 6.30
C ARG A 192 0.30 12.17 7.36
N LEU A 193 -0.56 11.25 6.95
CA LEU A 193 -1.14 10.21 7.78
C LEU A 193 -0.91 8.85 7.11
N PHE A 194 -0.02 8.03 7.66
CA PHE A 194 0.31 6.72 7.13
C PHE A 194 -0.40 5.62 7.91
N LEU A 195 -0.98 4.66 7.21
CA LEU A 195 -1.76 3.56 7.79
C LEU A 195 -1.14 2.23 7.38
N SER A 196 -0.88 1.35 8.34
CA SER A 196 -0.48 -0.04 8.05
C SER A 196 -0.65 -0.90 9.29
N ALA A 197 -1.22 -2.10 9.18
CA ALA A 197 -1.19 -3.04 10.30
C ALA A 197 0.22 -3.59 10.58
N THR A 198 1.05 -3.63 9.53
CA THR A 198 2.36 -4.26 9.48
C THR A 198 3.36 -3.31 8.83
N PRO A 199 3.76 -2.21 9.50
CA PRO A 199 4.66 -1.23 8.90
C PRO A 199 6.11 -1.75 8.73
N HIS A 200 6.45 -2.86 9.39
CA HIS A 200 7.78 -3.48 9.36
C HIS A 200 7.71 -4.83 8.64
N ASN A 201 8.66 -5.08 7.73
CA ASN A 201 8.80 -6.33 6.95
C ASN A 201 9.93 -7.25 7.45
N GLY A 202 10.44 -6.99 8.65
CA GLY A 202 11.61 -7.65 9.22
C GLY A 202 12.94 -6.91 8.98
N LYS A 203 12.94 -5.81 8.20
CA LYS A 203 14.15 -5.07 7.85
C LYS A 203 14.09 -3.62 8.31
N THR A 204 15.06 -3.23 9.13
CA THR A 204 15.16 -1.87 9.69
C THR A 204 15.32 -0.81 8.61
N VAL A 205 16.12 -1.05 7.57
CA VAL A 205 16.31 -0.11 6.43
C VAL A 205 14.98 0.20 5.73
N SER A 206 14.15 -0.82 5.51
CA SER A 206 12.83 -0.63 4.91
C SER A 206 11.92 0.22 5.80
N PHE A 207 12.00 0.03 7.11
CA PHE A 207 11.17 0.76 8.06
C PHE A 207 11.63 2.20 8.28
N THR A 208 12.94 2.44 8.47
CA THR A 208 13.49 3.80 8.56
C THR A 208 13.25 4.59 7.27
N GLY A 209 13.32 3.93 6.11
CA GLY A 209 12.93 4.56 4.84
C GLY A 209 11.43 4.81 4.69
N LEU A 210 10.55 4.06 5.35
CA LEU A 210 9.14 4.43 5.43
C LEU A 210 8.92 5.65 6.34
N LEU A 211 9.67 5.75 7.44
CA LEU A 211 9.60 6.89 8.35
C LEU A 211 10.15 8.17 7.70
N GLU A 212 11.21 8.06 6.88
CA GLU A 212 11.73 9.19 6.09
C GLU A 212 10.71 9.70 5.06
N LEU A 213 9.87 8.82 4.51
CA LEU A 213 8.76 9.23 3.64
C LEU A 213 7.64 9.96 4.41
N LEU A 214 7.44 9.61 5.69
CA LEU A 214 6.45 10.25 6.56
C LEU A 214 6.94 11.64 7.01
N ASP A 215 8.15 11.69 7.58
CA ASP A 215 8.78 12.90 8.08
C ASP A 215 10.28 12.92 7.74
N PRO A 216 10.66 13.53 6.60
CA PRO A 216 12.06 13.58 6.17
C PRO A 216 12.92 14.52 7.03
N VAL A 217 12.32 15.34 7.91
CA VAL A 217 13.05 16.22 8.83
C VAL A 217 13.46 15.44 10.08
N ARG A 218 12.55 14.59 10.59
CA ARG A 218 12.80 13.79 11.80
C ARG A 218 13.59 12.51 11.56
N PHE A 219 13.43 11.89 10.39
CA PHE A 219 13.97 10.56 10.11
C PHE A 219 14.85 10.52 8.87
N GLN A 220 15.91 9.72 8.95
CA GLN A 220 16.76 9.35 7.83
C GLN A 220 16.81 7.83 7.67
N ILE A 221 17.28 7.37 6.51
CA ILE A 221 17.43 5.94 6.24
C ILE A 221 18.67 5.42 6.96
N HIS A 222 18.45 4.57 7.94
CA HIS A 222 19.52 3.92 8.71
C HIS A 222 19.40 2.40 8.71
N ALA A 223 20.55 1.73 8.78
CA ALA A 223 20.63 0.28 8.93
C ALA A 223 20.18 -0.19 10.33
N GLN A 224 20.34 0.67 11.34
CA GLN A 224 19.91 0.46 12.71
C GLN A 224 19.29 1.75 13.24
N MET A 225 18.30 1.63 14.13
CA MET A 225 17.70 2.80 14.78
C MET A 225 18.53 3.21 15.99
N SER A 226 18.87 4.50 16.04
CA SER A 226 19.45 5.12 17.22
C SER A 226 18.40 5.29 18.33
N ASP A 227 18.83 5.59 19.55
CA ASP A 227 17.88 5.88 20.64
C ASP A 227 17.07 7.16 20.37
N HIS A 228 17.68 8.14 19.68
CA HIS A 228 16.98 9.33 19.21
C HIS A 228 15.86 8.99 18.21
N ASP A 229 16.10 8.07 17.27
CA ASP A 229 15.07 7.62 16.33
C ASP A 229 13.90 6.94 17.06
N ARG A 230 14.19 6.20 18.14
CA ARG A 230 13.15 5.54 18.94
C ARG A 230 12.28 6.56 19.68
N VAL A 231 12.88 7.59 20.27
CA VAL A 231 12.12 8.68 20.91
C VAL A 231 11.23 9.39 19.89
N ASN A 232 11.80 9.79 18.75
CA ASN A 232 11.04 10.41 17.67
C ASN A 232 9.91 9.52 17.15
N LEU A 233 10.15 8.21 17.07
CA LEU A 233 9.16 7.24 16.63
C LEU A 233 7.95 7.19 17.57
N GLU A 234 8.16 7.25 18.89
CA GLU A 234 7.04 7.22 19.85
C GLU A 234 6.13 8.46 19.76
N GLU A 235 6.67 9.60 19.33
CA GLU A 235 5.87 10.81 19.08
C GLU A 235 4.98 10.68 17.85
N VAL A 236 5.46 10.02 16.80
CA VAL A 236 4.78 9.95 15.49
C VAL A 236 4.03 8.65 15.26
N LYS A 237 4.15 7.66 16.14
CA LYS A 237 3.54 6.33 15.98
C LYS A 237 2.42 6.12 16.98
N VAL A 238 1.35 5.50 16.51
CA VAL A 238 0.33 4.86 17.37
C VAL A 238 0.24 3.41 16.94
N ARG A 239 0.62 2.49 17.84
CA ARG A 239 0.55 1.04 17.59
C ARG A 239 -0.03 0.33 18.80
N ARG A 240 -1.16 -0.35 18.59
CA ARG A 240 -1.79 -1.23 19.58
C ARG A 240 -2.27 -2.51 18.93
N LEU A 241 -2.31 -3.58 19.71
CA LEU A 241 -2.92 -4.85 19.36
C LEU A 241 -4.27 -5.01 20.07
N LYS A 242 -5.07 -5.97 19.61
CA LYS A 242 -6.34 -6.30 20.27
C LYS A 242 -6.10 -6.68 21.73
N GLU A 243 -5.04 -7.45 22.01
CA GLU A 243 -4.63 -7.84 23.35
C GLU A 243 -4.30 -6.65 24.26
N ASP A 244 -3.64 -5.62 23.71
CA ASP A 244 -3.36 -4.40 24.48
C ASP A 244 -4.65 -3.72 24.89
N ILE A 245 -5.66 -3.68 24.01
CA ILE A 245 -6.95 -3.07 24.30
C ILE A 245 -7.76 -3.91 25.31
N LYS A 246 -7.68 -5.25 25.24
CA LYS A 246 -8.35 -6.15 26.20
C LYS A 246 -7.87 -5.88 27.63
N LYS A 247 -6.59 -5.55 27.85
CA LYS A 247 -6.04 -5.27 29.19
C LYS A 247 -6.70 -4.07 29.87
N TYR A 248 -7.19 -3.10 29.09
CA TYR A 248 -7.75 -1.85 29.62
C TYR A 248 -9.26 -1.72 29.42
N THR A 249 -9.93 -2.76 28.94
CA THR A 249 -11.37 -2.73 28.62
C THR A 249 -12.08 -3.94 29.20
N LEU A 250 -13.07 -3.72 30.06
CA LEU A 250 -13.88 -4.81 30.65
C LEU A 250 -14.71 -5.59 29.63
N ARG A 251 -15.11 -4.95 28.52
CA ARG A 251 -15.87 -5.54 27.41
C ARG A 251 -15.26 -5.12 26.07
N PRO A 252 -14.16 -5.76 25.63
CA PRO A 252 -13.52 -5.43 24.37
C PRO A 252 -14.45 -5.78 23.20
N PRO A 253 -14.51 -4.97 22.12
CA PRO A 253 -15.38 -5.21 20.96
C PRO A 253 -14.81 -6.28 20.01
N PHE A 254 -14.03 -7.24 20.51
CA PHE A 254 -13.34 -8.24 19.72
C PHE A 254 -13.64 -9.63 20.25
N SER A 255 -13.85 -10.58 19.35
CA SER A 255 -13.93 -11.99 19.68
C SER A 255 -12.64 -12.50 20.33
N ASP A 256 -12.74 -13.62 21.03
CA ASP A 256 -11.58 -14.32 21.54
C ASP A 256 -10.78 -14.96 20.42
N PHE A 257 -9.45 -14.86 20.57
CA PHE A 257 -8.53 -15.51 19.68
C PHE A 257 -8.40 -16.94 20.18
N LEU A 258 -8.82 -17.90 19.35
CA LEU A 258 -8.59 -19.31 19.62
C LEU A 258 -7.23 -19.70 19.04
N ASP A 259 -6.49 -20.53 19.75
CA ASP A 259 -5.21 -21.04 19.26
C ASP A 259 -5.41 -21.75 17.92
N PRO A 260 -4.57 -21.46 16.91
CA PRO A 260 -4.61 -22.15 15.64
C PRO A 260 -4.44 -23.66 15.85
N LYS A 261 -5.40 -24.45 15.37
CA LYS A 261 -5.27 -25.91 15.36
C LYS A 261 -4.56 -26.32 14.08
N GLU A 262 -3.35 -26.83 14.24
CA GLU A 262 -2.61 -27.41 13.12
C GLU A 262 -3.32 -28.66 12.63
N ILE A 263 -3.59 -28.70 11.33
CA ILE A 263 -4.11 -29.89 10.66
C ILE A 263 -2.94 -30.42 9.84
N ALA A 264 -2.36 -31.53 10.30
CA ALA A 264 -1.35 -32.23 9.54
C ALA A 264 -2.00 -32.79 8.26
N VAL A 265 -1.32 -32.58 7.12
CA VAL A 265 -1.73 -33.12 5.83
C VAL A 265 -0.60 -34.00 5.34
N ASP A 266 -0.86 -35.31 5.28
CA ASP A 266 0.06 -36.26 4.71
C ASP A 266 -0.09 -36.27 3.18
N LEU A 267 1.02 -36.08 2.48
CA LEU A 267 1.04 -36.17 1.02
C LEU A 267 1.03 -37.64 0.61
N THR A 268 0.24 -37.96 -0.40
CA THR A 268 0.30 -39.26 -1.06
C THR A 268 1.64 -39.43 -1.79
N SER A 269 2.06 -40.68 -2.04
CA SER A 269 3.27 -40.96 -2.82
C SER A 269 3.27 -40.26 -4.18
N ALA A 270 2.13 -40.26 -4.88
CA ALA A 270 1.94 -39.57 -6.14
C ALA A 270 2.14 -38.05 -6.03
N GLU A 271 1.65 -37.42 -4.97
CA GLU A 271 1.87 -35.99 -4.73
C GLU A 271 3.34 -35.67 -4.44
N VAL A 272 4.02 -36.52 -3.65
CA VAL A 272 5.46 -36.37 -3.38
C VAL A 272 6.27 -36.48 -4.67
N GLU A 273 5.94 -37.44 -5.53
CA GLU A 273 6.56 -37.60 -6.85
C GLU A 273 6.32 -36.37 -7.73
N LEU A 274 5.09 -35.86 -7.78
CA LEU A 274 4.74 -34.65 -8.53
C LEU A 274 5.50 -33.42 -8.04
N PHE A 275 5.61 -33.22 -6.73
CA PHE A 275 6.41 -32.14 -6.14
C PHE A 275 7.89 -32.26 -6.51
N THR A 276 8.43 -33.47 -6.48
CA THR A 276 9.81 -33.75 -6.84
C THR A 276 10.05 -33.45 -8.32
N ALA A 277 9.20 -33.98 -9.21
CA ALA A 277 9.27 -33.73 -10.65
C ALA A 277 9.19 -32.23 -10.97
N MET A 278 8.31 -31.48 -10.30
CA MET A 278 8.19 -30.03 -10.53
C MET A 278 9.43 -29.27 -10.06
N ARG A 279 10.03 -29.71 -8.94
CA ARG A 279 11.29 -29.13 -8.43
C ARG A 279 12.45 -29.37 -9.40
N GLU A 280 12.56 -30.58 -9.94
CA GLU A 280 13.59 -30.91 -10.94
C GLU A 280 13.37 -30.15 -12.25
N TYR A 281 12.14 -30.11 -12.76
CA TYR A 281 11.78 -29.34 -13.96
C TYR A 281 12.17 -27.86 -13.81
N ARG A 282 11.83 -27.25 -12.67
CA ARG A 282 12.23 -25.86 -12.37
C ARG A 282 13.74 -25.72 -12.34
N LYS A 283 14.47 -26.63 -11.68
CA LYS A 283 15.93 -26.58 -11.59
C LYS A 283 16.58 -26.64 -12.99
N HIS A 284 16.14 -27.56 -13.84
CA HIS A 284 16.66 -27.72 -15.19
C HIS A 284 16.33 -26.51 -16.07
N GLY A 285 15.09 -26.03 -15.99
CA GLY A 285 14.66 -24.85 -16.73
C GLY A 285 15.38 -23.57 -16.32
N GLN A 286 15.66 -23.38 -15.01
CA GLN A 286 16.45 -22.25 -14.52
C GLN A 286 17.90 -22.30 -15.02
N ALA A 287 18.56 -23.46 -14.90
CA ALA A 287 19.94 -23.62 -15.37
C ALA A 287 20.07 -23.31 -16.87
N TYR A 288 19.11 -23.76 -17.67
CA TYR A 288 19.08 -23.46 -19.11
C TYR A 288 18.86 -21.97 -19.41
N LEU A 289 17.96 -21.30 -18.70
CA LEU A 289 17.73 -19.86 -18.89
C LEU A 289 18.93 -19.02 -18.45
N GLU A 290 19.66 -19.46 -17.44
CA GLU A 290 20.91 -18.83 -16.99
C GLU A 290 22.03 -18.99 -18.03
N SER A 291 22.13 -20.16 -18.68
CA SER A 291 23.15 -20.42 -19.71
C SER A 291 22.85 -19.79 -21.07
N SER A 292 21.57 -19.70 -21.46
CA SER A 292 21.18 -19.45 -22.86
C SER A 292 20.11 -18.38 -23.04
N GLY A 293 19.45 -17.94 -21.96
CA GLY A 293 18.36 -16.96 -22.04
C GLY A 293 18.85 -15.52 -21.94
N ASN A 294 18.17 -14.60 -22.63
CA ASN A 294 18.34 -13.16 -22.42
C ASN A 294 17.66 -12.69 -21.11
N ALA A 295 17.87 -11.44 -20.72
CA ALA A 295 17.34 -10.91 -19.44
C ALA A 295 15.81 -10.98 -19.33
N GLN A 296 15.10 -10.75 -20.44
CA GLN A 296 13.64 -10.81 -20.49
C GLN A 296 13.13 -12.25 -20.39
N GLU A 297 13.77 -13.19 -21.09
CA GLU A 297 13.45 -14.62 -21.07
C GLU A 297 13.70 -15.24 -19.71
N ARG A 298 14.82 -14.90 -19.05
CA ARG A 298 15.07 -15.31 -17.67
C ARG A 298 13.93 -14.86 -16.77
N TRP A 299 13.57 -13.58 -16.83
CA TRP A 299 12.48 -13.04 -16.02
C TRP A 299 11.14 -13.75 -16.28
N MET A 300 10.77 -13.94 -17.56
CA MET A 300 9.54 -14.65 -17.92
C MET A 300 9.56 -16.11 -17.46
N GLY A 301 10.68 -16.82 -17.62
CA GLY A 301 10.80 -18.20 -17.17
C GLY A 301 10.71 -18.33 -15.65
N HIS A 302 11.39 -17.46 -14.89
CA HIS A 302 11.24 -17.39 -13.43
C HIS A 302 9.78 -17.13 -13.02
N PHE A 303 9.08 -16.26 -13.74
CA PHE A 303 7.66 -16.00 -13.52
C PHE A 303 6.80 -17.25 -13.75
N VAL A 304 6.99 -17.94 -14.89
CA VAL A 304 6.25 -19.18 -15.21
C VAL A 304 6.47 -20.27 -14.17
N PHE A 305 7.72 -20.54 -13.78
CA PHE A 305 8.01 -21.53 -12.74
C PHE A 305 7.37 -21.16 -11.39
N SER A 306 7.34 -19.86 -11.07
CA SER A 306 6.68 -19.36 -9.87
C SER A 306 5.16 -19.59 -9.92
N VAL A 307 4.52 -19.35 -11.08
CA VAL A 307 3.09 -19.60 -11.29
C VAL A 307 2.79 -21.10 -11.17
N LEU A 308 3.55 -21.97 -11.84
CA LEU A 308 3.37 -23.42 -11.77
C LEU A 308 3.54 -23.94 -10.33
N THR A 309 4.56 -23.48 -9.62
CA THR A 309 4.79 -23.85 -8.21
C THR A 309 3.62 -23.41 -7.32
N LYS A 310 3.13 -22.17 -7.48
CA LYS A 310 1.97 -21.66 -6.73
C LYS A 310 0.71 -22.47 -7.03
N ARG A 311 0.51 -22.89 -8.29
CA ARG A 311 -0.64 -23.71 -8.70
C ARG A 311 -0.56 -25.11 -8.11
N LEU A 312 0.63 -25.71 -8.04
CA LEU A 312 0.86 -27.00 -7.37
C LEU A 312 0.53 -26.93 -5.87
N LEU A 313 1.00 -25.88 -5.19
CA LEU A 313 0.66 -25.63 -3.79
C LEU A 313 -0.83 -25.36 -3.56
N SER A 314 -1.56 -24.96 -4.59
CA SER A 314 -3.03 -24.79 -4.51
C SER A 314 -3.79 -26.10 -4.74
N GLY A 315 -3.15 -27.13 -5.32
CA GLY A 315 -3.74 -28.43 -5.60
C GLY A 315 -3.31 -29.03 -6.95
N SER A 316 -3.28 -30.36 -7.01
CA SER A 316 -2.89 -31.14 -8.20
C SER A 316 -3.73 -30.81 -9.45
N PHE A 317 -5.04 -30.66 -9.31
CA PHE A 317 -5.92 -30.28 -10.41
C PHE A 317 -5.61 -28.87 -10.98
N ALA A 318 -5.36 -27.90 -10.08
CA ALA A 318 -5.02 -26.54 -10.47
C ALA A 318 -3.67 -26.47 -11.19
N PHE A 319 -2.72 -27.28 -10.75
CA PHE A 319 -1.46 -27.52 -11.44
C PHE A 319 -1.68 -28.13 -12.82
N ALA A 320 -2.35 -29.28 -12.92
CA ALA A 320 -2.55 -30.00 -14.18
C ALA A 320 -3.15 -29.10 -15.28
N ARG A 321 -4.17 -28.29 -14.93
CA ARG A 321 -4.80 -27.34 -15.87
C ARG A 321 -3.81 -26.26 -16.35
N THR A 322 -2.92 -25.81 -15.49
CA THR A 322 -1.92 -24.79 -15.82
C THR A 322 -0.75 -25.40 -16.59
N TRP A 323 -0.32 -26.61 -16.19
CA TRP A 323 0.72 -27.40 -16.83
C TRP A 323 0.37 -27.71 -18.29
N TRP A 324 -0.85 -28.18 -18.57
CA TRP A 324 -1.25 -28.49 -19.95
C TRP A 324 -1.22 -27.27 -20.86
N ARG A 325 -1.65 -26.09 -20.37
CA ARG A 325 -1.58 -24.83 -21.12
C ARG A 325 -0.14 -24.42 -21.40
N HIS A 326 0.73 -24.54 -20.39
CA HIS A 326 2.16 -24.28 -20.53
C HIS A 326 2.81 -25.24 -21.55
N TYR A 327 2.53 -26.54 -21.43
CA TYR A 327 3.00 -27.59 -22.32
C TYR A 327 2.61 -27.34 -23.78
N ILE A 328 1.32 -27.08 -24.04
CA ILE A 328 0.81 -26.78 -25.39
C ILE A 328 1.46 -25.51 -25.95
N THR A 329 1.60 -24.46 -25.12
CA THR A 329 2.20 -23.20 -25.54
C THR A 329 3.67 -23.39 -25.95
N CYS A 330 4.43 -24.17 -25.18
CA CYS A 330 5.83 -24.44 -25.48
C CYS A 330 6.02 -25.27 -26.75
N LEU A 331 5.12 -26.22 -27.03
CA LEU A 331 5.13 -27.02 -28.26
C LEU A 331 4.73 -26.20 -29.49
N MET A 332 3.63 -25.45 -29.43
CA MET A 332 3.10 -24.71 -30.58
C MET A 332 4.00 -23.55 -31.01
N ARG A 333 4.66 -22.89 -30.06
CA ARG A 333 5.48 -21.70 -30.36
C ARG A 333 6.96 -21.99 -30.56
N SER A 334 7.37 -23.26 -30.60
CA SER A 334 8.78 -23.69 -30.62
C SER A 334 9.64 -22.86 -29.65
N THR A 335 9.12 -22.62 -28.45
CA THR A 335 9.83 -21.80 -27.44
C THR A 335 11.10 -22.51 -27.01
N MET A 336 12.13 -21.80 -26.54
CA MET A 336 13.39 -22.43 -26.10
C MET A 336 13.22 -23.54 -25.04
N LEU A 337 12.15 -23.52 -24.23
CA LEU A 337 11.86 -24.58 -23.26
C LEU A 337 11.29 -25.87 -23.90
N SER A 338 11.03 -25.89 -25.20
CA SER A 338 10.45 -27.03 -25.93
C SER A 338 11.32 -28.29 -25.85
N SER A 339 12.65 -28.13 -25.91
CA SER A 339 13.62 -29.22 -25.79
C SER A 339 13.62 -29.85 -24.38
N ILE A 340 13.41 -29.03 -23.35
CA ILE A 340 13.33 -29.49 -21.96
C ILE A 340 11.97 -30.14 -21.74
N ILE A 341 10.88 -29.46 -22.08
CA ILE A 341 9.51 -29.82 -21.69
C ILE A 341 9.05 -31.17 -22.25
N ALA A 342 9.58 -31.60 -23.39
CA ALA A 342 9.25 -32.88 -24.01
C ALA A 342 9.57 -34.08 -23.09
N GLY A 343 10.67 -34.02 -22.33
CA GLY A 343 11.08 -35.08 -21.39
C GLY A 343 10.28 -35.11 -20.08
N TRP A 344 9.50 -34.06 -19.79
CA TRP A 344 8.76 -33.92 -18.53
C TRP A 344 7.26 -34.18 -18.66
N LYS A 345 6.76 -34.44 -19.88
CA LYS A 345 5.33 -34.64 -20.16
C LYS A 345 4.72 -35.70 -19.24
N ILE A 346 5.34 -36.87 -19.14
CA ILE A 346 4.79 -38.02 -18.42
C ILE A 346 4.92 -37.82 -16.90
N ARG A 347 6.08 -37.34 -16.43
CA ARG A 347 6.37 -37.13 -15.00
C ARG A 347 5.53 -36.04 -14.33
N LEU A 348 4.98 -35.11 -15.10
CA LEU A 348 4.15 -34.01 -14.61
C LEU A 348 2.67 -34.11 -15.04
N ALA A 349 2.30 -35.16 -15.77
CA ALA A 349 0.93 -35.44 -16.18
C ALA A 349 0.31 -36.68 -15.52
N ALA A 350 1.14 -37.56 -14.94
CA ALA A 350 0.71 -38.54 -13.95
C ALA A 350 0.34 -37.82 -12.64
#